data_AF-A0A7J9LVC6-F1
#
_entry.id   AF-A0A7J9LVC6-F1
#
_cell.length_a   1.000
_cell.length_b   1.000
_cell.length_c   1.000
_cell.angle_alpha   90.00
_cell.angle_beta   90.00
_cell.angle_gamma   90.00
#
_symmetry.space_group_name_H-M   'P 1'
#
loop_
_entity.id
_entity.type
_entity.pdbx_description
1 polymer ?
#
loop_
_entity_poly.entity_id
_entity_poly.type
_entity_poly.pdbx_seq_one_letter_code
_entity_poly.pdbx_strand_id
1 'polypeptide(L)'
;IRKHQDVETPIVCHILDVTREVTVGVANIEVIEKFLSPEWIQQFKHTIHSAPLLMVDANLSPPTLEVSMVEAKSNILVWLEPVLIVKSKRIAPIVNYYS
;
A
#
# COMPACT_ATOMS: atom_id res chain seq x y z
N ILE A 1 3.83 11.30 -2.26
CA ILE A 1 2.50 11.45 -1.60
C ILE A 1 2.01 12.86 -1.91
N ARG A 2 0.82 12.99 -2.51
CA ARG A 2 0.22 14.30 -2.80
C ARG A 2 0.07 15.04 -1.47
N LYS A 3 0.85 16.09 -1.27
CA LYS A 3 0.68 16.99 -0.12
C LYS A 3 -0.51 17.88 -0.46
N HIS A 4 -1.59 17.75 0.31
CA HIS A 4 -2.80 18.54 0.13
C HIS A 4 -3.22 19.07 1.49
N GLN A 5 -3.75 20.28 1.55
CA GLN A 5 -4.17 20.90 2.81
C GLN A 5 -5.29 20.11 3.50
N ASP A 6 -6.11 19.42 2.71
CA ASP A 6 -7.24 18.59 3.19
C ASP A 6 -6.85 17.13 3.48
N VAL A 7 -5.56 16.78 3.44
CA VAL A 7 -5.10 15.40 3.68
C VAL A 7 -4.23 15.38 4.92
N GLU A 8 -4.79 14.85 6.01
CA GLU A 8 -4.04 14.57 7.21
C GLU A 8 -3.00 13.48 6.97
N THR A 9 -1.83 13.62 7.59
CA THR A 9 -0.81 12.57 7.54
C THR A 9 -1.31 11.36 8.35
N PRO A 10 -1.23 10.12 7.83
CA PRO A 10 -1.63 8.93 8.56
C PRO A 10 -0.87 8.80 9.89
N ILE A 11 -1.55 8.40 10.95
CA ILE A 11 -0.96 8.23 12.30
C ILE A 11 -1.31 6.85 12.83
N VAL A 12 -0.33 6.20 13.45
CA VAL A 12 -0.51 4.96 14.21
C VAL A 12 0.06 5.17 15.61
N CYS A 13 -0.74 4.83 16.63
CA CYS A 13 -0.35 4.88 18.03
C CYS A 13 -0.40 3.47 18.61
N HIS A 14 0.73 3.02 19.17
CA HIS A 14 0.83 1.76 19.88
C HIS A 14 1.15 2.02 21.35
N ILE A 15 0.40 1.36 22.23
CA ILE A 15 0.71 1.27 23.65
C ILE A 15 1.37 -0.09 23.87
N LEU A 16 2.54 -0.08 24.48
CA LEU A 16 3.32 -1.28 24.79
C LEU A 16 3.17 -1.65 26.25
N ASP A 17 3.19 -2.94 26.56
CA ASP A 17 3.25 -3.43 27.92
C ASP A 17 4.70 -3.55 28.44
N VAL A 18 4.87 -4.11 29.64
CA VAL A 18 6.19 -4.33 30.27
C VAL A 18 7.09 -5.31 29.50
N THR A 19 6.51 -6.15 28.64
CA THR A 19 7.22 -7.10 27.78
C THR A 19 7.67 -6.48 26.46
N ARG A 20 7.24 -5.23 26.18
CA ARG A 20 7.43 -4.50 24.92
C ARG A 20 6.56 -4.98 23.76
N GLU A 21 5.51 -5.74 24.06
CA GLU A 21 4.51 -6.14 23.08
C GLU A 21 3.38 -5.11 22.99
N VAL A 22 2.72 -5.02 21.82
CA VAL A 22 1.59 -4.10 21.60
C VAL A 22 0.36 -4.63 22.32
N THR A 23 -0.11 -3.90 23.34
CA THR A 23 -1.36 -4.23 24.04
C THR A 23 -2.57 -3.51 23.43
N VAL A 24 -2.38 -2.28 22.92
CA VAL A 24 -3.41 -1.50 22.26
C VAL A 24 -2.81 -0.79 21.06
N GLY A 25 -3.51 -0.82 19.93
CA GLY A 25 -3.14 -0.11 18.72
C GLY A 25 -4.32 0.68 18.15
N VAL A 26 -4.09 1.94 17.80
CA VAL A 26 -5.04 2.79 17.09
C VAL A 26 -4.36 3.28 15.81
N ALA A 27 -5.00 3.06 14.67
CA ALA A 27 -4.48 3.45 13.36
C ALA A 27 -5.49 4.33 12.62
N ASN A 28 -5.12 5.59 12.38
CA ASN A 28 -5.80 6.48 11.44
C ASN A 28 -5.05 6.47 10.11
N ILE A 29 -5.42 5.54 9.23
CA ILE A 29 -4.76 5.29 7.95
C ILE A 29 -5.71 5.30 6.75
N GLU A 30 -6.98 5.63 6.98
CA GLU A 30 -8.03 5.66 5.94
C GLU A 30 -7.71 6.64 4.80
N VAL A 31 -6.97 7.71 5.12
CA VAL A 31 -6.56 8.72 4.13
C VAL A 31 -5.71 8.12 3.01
N ILE A 32 -4.96 7.03 3.26
CA ILE A 32 -4.18 6.35 2.22
C ILE A 32 -5.13 5.75 1.19
N GLU A 33 -6.16 5.04 1.65
CA GLU A 33 -7.15 4.38 0.79
C GLU A 33 -8.00 5.39 0.01
N LYS A 34 -8.28 6.56 0.62
CA LYS A 34 -9.11 7.62 0.03
C LYS A 34 -8.35 8.50 -0.96
N PHE A 35 -7.09 8.85 -0.68
CA PHE A 35 -6.37 9.89 -1.44
C PHE A 35 -5.22 9.38 -2.30
N LEU A 36 -4.71 8.18 -2.05
CA LEU A 36 -3.73 7.56 -2.93
C LEU A 36 -4.46 6.82 -4.04
N SER A 37 -4.87 7.57 -5.05
CA SER A 37 -5.71 7.06 -6.14
C SER A 37 -4.91 6.34 -7.23
N PRO A 38 -5.56 5.50 -8.07
CA PRO A 38 -4.91 4.86 -9.19
C PRO A 38 -4.26 5.84 -10.18
N GLU A 39 -4.91 6.97 -10.44
CA GLU A 39 -4.42 8.02 -11.35
C GLU A 39 -3.13 8.65 -10.81
N TRP A 40 -3.01 8.75 -9.49
CA TRP A 40 -1.79 9.22 -8.85
C TRP A 40 -0.62 8.26 -9.10
N ILE A 41 -0.85 6.95 -9.04
CA ILE A 41 0.18 5.92 -9.33
C ILE A 41 0.62 6.00 -10.80
N GLN A 42 -0.32 6.13 -11.73
CA GLN A 42 -0.03 6.18 -13.17
C GLN A 42 0.87 7.37 -13.58
N GLN A 43 0.84 8.47 -12.83
CA GLN A 43 1.77 9.59 -13.05
C GLN A 43 3.25 9.18 -12.91
N PHE A 44 3.53 8.10 -12.16
CA PHE A 44 4.87 7.58 -11.91
C PHE A 44 5.21 6.35 -12.76
N LYS A 45 4.43 6.03 -13.80
CA LYS A 45 4.67 4.86 -14.67
C LYS A 45 6.11 4.73 -15.17
N HIS A 46 6.77 5.85 -15.50
CA HIS A 46 8.16 5.80 -15.98
C HIS A 46 9.14 5.38 -14.88
N THR A 47 8.91 5.85 -13.65
CA THR A 47 9.67 5.44 -12.47
C THR A 47 9.44 3.96 -12.16
N ILE A 48 8.17 3.52 -12.17
CA ILE A 48 7.80 2.12 -11.94
C ILE A 48 8.48 1.23 -12.99
N HIS A 49 8.36 1.56 -14.27
CA HIS A 49 8.95 0.79 -15.37
C HIS A 49 10.47 0.69 -15.35
N SER A 50 11.15 1.64 -14.70
CA SER A 50 12.60 1.67 -14.61
C SER A 50 13.12 1.04 -13.30
N ALA A 51 12.22 0.71 -12.37
CA ALA A 51 12.58 0.12 -11.10
C ALA A 51 12.86 -1.39 -11.25
N PRO A 52 13.88 -1.93 -10.56
CA PRO A 52 14.12 -3.37 -10.55
C PRO A 52 13.10 -4.12 -9.67
N LEU A 53 12.48 -3.40 -8.72
CA LEU A 53 11.52 -3.91 -7.76
C LEU A 53 10.46 -2.84 -7.51
N LEU A 54 9.19 -3.23 -7.53
CA LEU A 54 8.08 -2.44 -7.01
C LEU A 54 7.61 -3.08 -5.69
N MET A 55 7.70 -2.35 -4.59
CA MET A 55 7.13 -2.79 -3.30
C MET A 55 5.81 -2.05 -3.07
N VAL A 56 4.73 -2.79 -2.84
CA VAL A 56 3.42 -2.26 -2.49
C VAL A 56 2.90 -2.93 -1.24
N ASP A 57 2.19 -2.17 -0.41
CA ASP A 57 1.59 -2.67 0.82
C ASP A 57 0.06 -2.74 0.72
N ALA A 58 -0.56 -3.54 1.57
CA ALA A 58 -2.00 -3.69 1.60
C ALA A 58 -2.76 -2.48 2.21
N ASN A 59 -2.06 -1.38 2.55
CA ASN A 59 -2.73 -0.12 2.91
C ASN A 59 -3.31 0.58 1.70
N LEU A 60 -2.82 0.28 0.50
CA LEU A 60 -3.45 0.70 -0.74
C LEU A 60 -4.88 0.13 -0.85
N SER A 61 -5.77 0.92 -1.46
CA SER A 61 -7.10 0.44 -1.82
C SER A 61 -7.01 -0.61 -2.94
N PRO A 62 -7.98 -1.55 -3.05
CA PRO A 62 -7.98 -2.56 -4.10
C PRO A 62 -7.75 -2.03 -5.54
N PRO A 63 -8.43 -0.96 -6.02
CA PRO A 63 -8.18 -0.45 -7.37
C PRO A 63 -6.77 0.13 -7.54
N THR A 64 -6.19 0.70 -6.49
CA THR A 64 -4.84 1.26 -6.52
C THR A 64 -3.78 0.15 -6.55
N LEU A 65 -4.01 -0.94 -5.82
CA LEU A 65 -3.17 -2.14 -5.92
C LEU A 65 -3.24 -2.72 -7.33
N GLU A 66 -4.43 -2.85 -7.90
CA GLU A 66 -4.61 -3.38 -9.25
C GLU A 66 -3.84 -2.56 -10.29
N VAL A 67 -3.97 -1.24 -10.28
CA VAL A 67 -3.22 -0.37 -11.20
C VAL A 67 -1.71 -0.45 -10.94
N SER A 68 -1.27 -0.53 -9.69
CA SER A 68 0.17 -0.70 -9.39
C SER A 68 0.73 -1.96 -10.03
N MET A 69 -0.08 -3.01 -10.14
CA MET A 69 0.29 -4.29 -10.72
C MET A 69 0.23 -4.30 -12.24
N VAL A 70 -0.75 -3.60 -12.82
CA VAL A 70 -0.80 -3.38 -14.28
C VAL A 70 0.41 -2.58 -14.76
N GLU A 71 0.86 -1.59 -14.00
CA GLU A 71 2.08 -0.82 -14.31
C GLU A 71 3.37 -1.62 -14.02
N ALA A 72 3.30 -2.64 -13.15
CA ALA A 72 4.38 -3.59 -12.93
C ALA A 72 4.45 -4.60 -14.09
N LYS A 73 5.10 -4.20 -15.18
CA LYS A 73 5.44 -5.08 -16.32
C LYS A 73 6.16 -6.36 -15.89
N SER A 74 6.15 -7.36 -16.76
CA SER A 74 6.74 -8.70 -16.53
C SER A 74 8.22 -8.74 -16.14
N ASN A 75 8.98 -7.66 -16.37
CA ASN A 75 10.39 -7.55 -16.02
C ASN A 75 10.65 -6.91 -14.64
N ILE A 76 9.61 -6.55 -13.90
CA ILE A 76 9.71 -5.88 -12.60
C ILE A 76 9.34 -6.90 -11.52
N LEU A 77 10.27 -7.14 -10.59
CA LEU A 77 9.92 -7.91 -9.40
C LEU A 77 8.93 -7.11 -8.57
N VAL A 78 7.97 -7.78 -7.94
CA VAL A 78 7.06 -7.08 -7.04
C VAL A 78 7.03 -7.77 -5.68
N TRP A 79 7.09 -6.96 -4.63
CA TRP A 79 6.94 -7.38 -3.25
C TRP A 79 5.60 -6.86 -2.73
N LEU A 80 4.74 -7.78 -2.30
CA LEU A 80 3.47 -7.47 -1.65
C LEU A 80 3.60 -7.58 -0.13
N GLU A 81 3.45 -6.46 0.58
CA GLU A 81 3.48 -6.42 2.04
C GLU A 81 2.04 -6.50 2.61
N PRO A 82 1.67 -7.57 3.33
CA PRO A 82 0.30 -7.79 3.81
C PRO A 82 -0.15 -6.86 4.94
N VAL A 83 0.76 -6.19 5.66
CA VAL A 83 0.52 -5.19 6.74
C VAL A 83 -0.25 -5.71 7.97
N LEU A 84 -1.51 -6.15 7.79
CA LEU A 84 -2.42 -6.61 8.84
C LEU A 84 -3.24 -7.79 8.32
N ILE A 85 -3.68 -8.68 9.22
CA ILE A 85 -4.51 -9.85 8.87
C ILE A 85 -5.76 -9.47 8.08
N VAL A 86 -6.40 -8.35 8.40
CA VAL A 86 -7.60 -7.89 7.69
C VAL A 86 -7.25 -7.37 6.30
N LYS A 87 -6.14 -6.64 6.17
CA LYS A 87 -5.72 -6.01 4.91
C LYS A 87 -5.06 -6.99 3.95
N SER A 88 -4.40 -8.03 4.46
CA SER A 88 -3.75 -9.07 3.65
C SER A 88 -4.71 -9.76 2.68
N LYS A 89 -6.00 -9.83 3.00
CA LYS A 89 -7.05 -10.35 2.10
C LYS A 89 -7.13 -9.60 0.76
N ARG A 90 -6.65 -8.35 0.70
CA ARG A 90 -6.59 -7.55 -0.54
C ARG A 90 -5.54 -8.04 -1.52
N ILE A 91 -4.55 -8.80 -1.07
CA ILE A 91 -3.50 -9.37 -1.92
C ILE A 91 -4.02 -10.56 -2.72
N ALA A 92 -4.88 -11.39 -2.13
CA ALA A 92 -5.37 -12.62 -2.76
C ALA A 92 -5.88 -12.46 -4.21
N PRO A 93 -6.74 -11.49 -4.57
CA PRO A 93 -7.18 -11.33 -5.96
C PRO A 93 -6.08 -10.88 -6.93
N ILE A 94 -4.95 -10.39 -6.42
CA ILE A 94 -3.91 -9.67 -7.15
C ILE A 94 -2.70 -10.55 -7.45
N VAL A 95 -2.55 -11.66 -6.72
CA VAL A 95 -1.51 -12.67 -6.99
C VAL A 95 -1.64 -13.26 -8.41
N ASN A 96 -2.84 -13.24 -8.99
CA ASN A 96 -3.09 -13.74 -10.34
C ASN A 96 -2.39 -12.93 -11.46
N TYR A 97 -1.93 -11.70 -11.19
CA TYR A 97 -1.16 -10.93 -12.18
C TYR A 97 0.28 -11.46 -12.37
N TYR A 98 0.73 -12.44 -11.57
CA TYR A 98 2.03 -13.13 -11.75
C TYR A 98 1.95 -14.48 -12.47
N SER A 99 0.74 -14.96 -12.79
CA SER A 99 0.54 -16.28 -13.42
C SER A 99 0.66 -16.25 -14.93
#